data_AF-A0A930AXF6-F1
#
_entry.id   AF-A0A930AXF6-F1
#
_cell.length_a   1.000
_cell.length_b   1.000
_cell.length_c   1.000
_cell.angle_alpha   90.00
_cell.angle_beta   90.00
_cell.angle_gamma   90.00
#
_symmetry.space_group_name_H-M   'P 1'
#
loop_
_entity.id
_entity.type
_entity.pdbx_description
1 polymer ?
#
loop_
_entity_poly.entity_id
_entity_poly.type
_entity_poly.pdbx_seq_one_letter_code
_entity_poly.pdbx_strand_id
1 'polypeptide(L)'
;SQTAQGTLENDIGDTYVEIDYTNQVMYYVLHGERVFSSPIVSGNINMGSGSPDGVFRIKYRVTNTHLKGTNYDGSEYDSPVNYFIVFAYNIGFHDAPWQPWFGGDRYTYAGSHGCINLPNDSAAYINANVPDDIAVVAYYRNPVNLTGTANANSNAYSYH
;
A
#
# COMPACT_ATOMS: atom_id res chain seq x y z
N SER A 1 -27.44 15.90 30.36
CA SER A 1 -26.01 15.58 30.19
C SER A 1 -25.93 14.24 29.47
N GLN A 2 -25.33 14.19 28.29
CA GLN A 2 -25.02 12.93 27.62
C GLN A 2 -23.57 12.61 27.93
N THR A 3 -23.37 11.53 28.68
CA THR A 3 -22.06 11.00 29.03
C THR A 3 -21.57 10.16 27.85
N ALA A 4 -20.42 10.51 27.27
CA ALA A 4 -19.74 9.66 26.31
C ALA A 4 -19.20 8.42 27.05
N GLN A 5 -19.65 7.23 26.65
CA GLN A 5 -19.09 5.95 27.07
C GLN A 5 -18.17 5.46 25.94
N GLY A 6 -16.87 5.51 26.19
CA GLY A 6 -15.83 5.09 25.25
C GLY A 6 -14.66 6.07 25.30
N THR A 7 -13.62 5.74 26.06
CA THR A 7 -12.32 6.39 25.93
C THR A 7 -11.83 6.16 24.50
N LEU A 8 -11.45 7.24 23.80
CA LEU A 8 -10.82 7.28 22.47
C LEU A 8 -9.44 6.58 22.41
N GLU A 9 -9.17 5.65 23.32
CA GLU A 9 -7.91 4.95 23.44
C GLU A 9 -7.98 3.65 22.65
N ASN A 10 -7.41 3.71 21.44
CA ASN A 10 -6.94 2.59 20.62
C ASN A 10 -7.93 1.94 19.63
N ASP A 11 -8.60 2.73 18.79
CA ASP A 11 -9.47 2.24 17.69
C ASP A 11 -8.74 1.34 16.66
N ILE A 12 -7.40 1.39 16.60
CA ILE A 12 -6.57 0.59 15.67
C ILE A 12 -6.21 -0.79 16.28
N GLY A 13 -6.20 -0.92 17.60
CA GLY A 13 -5.67 -2.10 18.29
C GLY A 13 -4.14 -2.21 18.25
N ASP A 14 -3.61 -3.36 18.64
CA ASP A 14 -2.17 -3.66 18.72
C ASP A 14 -1.66 -4.51 17.53
N THR A 15 -2.53 -4.81 16.58
CA THR A 15 -2.24 -5.66 15.42
C THR A 15 -2.67 -4.93 14.15
N TYR A 16 -1.71 -4.47 13.36
CA TYR A 16 -1.94 -3.62 12.19
C TYR A 16 -0.74 -3.66 11.24
N VAL A 17 -0.93 -3.16 10.01
CA VAL A 17 0.18 -2.88 9.08
C VAL A 17 0.52 -1.40 9.13
N GLU A 18 1.80 -1.08 9.16
CA GLU A 18 2.32 0.28 9.12
C GLU A 18 3.02 0.51 7.78
N ILE A 19 2.77 1.64 7.12
CA ILE A 19 3.47 2.07 5.92
C ILE A 19 4.11 3.43 6.16
N ASP A 20 5.44 3.44 6.22
CA ASP A 20 6.25 4.64 6.31
C ASP A 20 6.74 5.03 4.92
N TYR A 21 6.00 5.90 4.24
CA TYR A 21 6.35 6.34 2.89
C TYR A 21 7.62 7.20 2.86
N THR A 22 8.01 7.83 3.97
CA THR A 22 9.23 8.63 4.00
C THR A 22 10.47 7.74 4.02
N ASN A 23 10.44 6.65 4.77
CA ASN A 23 11.54 5.68 4.83
C ASN A 23 11.41 4.53 3.82
N GLN A 24 10.32 4.50 3.04
CA GLN A 24 10.02 3.45 2.06
C GLN A 24 10.13 2.04 2.68
N VAL A 25 9.44 1.86 3.81
CA VAL A 25 9.38 0.59 4.53
C VAL A 25 7.95 0.34 5.02
N MET A 26 7.55 -0.92 5.02
CA MET A 26 6.32 -1.37 5.67
C MET A 26 6.64 -2.31 6.83
N TYR A 27 5.78 -2.33 7.84
CA TYR A 27 5.85 -3.24 8.98
C TYR A 27 4.53 -3.97 9.17
N TYR A 28 4.60 -5.23 9.58
CA TYR A 28 3.46 -5.90 10.20
C TYR A 28 3.70 -5.92 11.71
N VAL A 29 2.79 -5.29 12.44
CA VAL A 29 2.75 -5.27 13.89
C VAL A 29 1.72 -6.31 14.35
N LEU A 30 2.15 -7.22 15.21
CA LEU A 30 1.31 -8.26 15.80
C LEU A 30 1.49 -8.21 17.32
N HIS A 31 0.39 -7.96 18.03
CA HIS A 31 0.39 -7.80 19.49
C HIS A 31 1.41 -6.77 20.01
N GLY A 32 1.52 -5.64 19.31
CA GLY A 32 2.43 -4.54 19.65
C GLY A 32 3.89 -4.73 19.19
N GLU A 33 4.23 -5.87 18.59
CA GLU A 33 5.60 -6.16 18.14
C GLU A 33 5.70 -6.17 16.61
N ARG A 34 6.76 -5.55 16.06
CA ARG A 34 7.07 -5.61 14.63
C ARG A 34 7.62 -6.98 14.27
N VAL A 35 6.73 -7.89 13.89
CA VAL A 35 7.07 -9.28 13.53
C VAL A 35 7.60 -9.43 12.11
N PHE A 36 7.37 -8.43 11.25
CA PHE A 36 7.86 -8.42 9.88
C PHE A 36 8.11 -7.00 9.39
N SER A 37 9.08 -6.85 8.49
CA SER A 37 9.34 -5.61 7.76
C SER A 37 9.74 -5.90 6.32
N SER A 38 9.45 -4.97 5.42
CA SER A 38 9.91 -5.02 4.04
C SER A 38 10.22 -3.63 3.51
N PRO A 39 11.33 -3.44 2.76
CA PRO A 39 11.45 -2.26 1.92
C PRO A 39 10.33 -2.28 0.87
N ILE A 40 9.89 -1.10 0.45
CA ILE A 40 8.81 -0.93 -0.53
C ILE A 40 9.22 0.02 -1.64
N VAL A 41 8.41 0.09 -2.70
CA VAL A 41 8.38 1.26 -3.58
C VAL A 41 6.93 1.73 -3.67
N SER A 42 6.64 2.88 -3.07
CA SER A 42 5.31 3.50 -3.11
C SER A 42 5.06 4.26 -4.41
N GLY A 43 3.90 4.90 -4.48
CA GLY A 43 3.48 5.75 -5.59
C GLY A 43 4.45 6.90 -5.88
N ASN A 44 4.55 7.26 -7.17
CA ASN A 44 5.49 8.28 -7.62
C ASN A 44 5.03 9.68 -7.24
N ILE A 45 5.63 10.26 -6.20
CA ILE A 45 5.21 11.56 -5.67
C ILE A 45 5.44 12.71 -6.65
N ASN A 46 6.55 12.67 -7.40
CA ASN A 46 6.91 13.74 -8.35
C ASN A 46 6.03 13.72 -9.61
N MET A 47 5.37 12.60 -9.88
CA MET A 47 4.42 12.42 -10.99
C MET A 47 2.96 12.59 -10.54
N GLY A 48 2.71 13.18 -9.36
CA GLY A 48 1.36 13.36 -8.84
C GLY A 48 0.63 12.04 -8.54
N SER A 49 1.40 10.98 -8.28
CA SER A 49 0.92 9.62 -8.00
C SER A 49 1.28 9.13 -6.60
N GLY A 50 1.46 10.05 -5.64
CA GLY A 50 1.75 9.69 -4.25
C GLY A 50 0.69 8.76 -3.68
N SER A 51 1.13 7.74 -2.95
CA SER A 51 0.23 6.79 -2.28
C SER A 51 -0.60 7.49 -1.20
N PRO A 52 -1.85 7.07 -0.97
CA PRO A 52 -2.73 7.71 0.01
C PRO A 52 -2.22 7.48 1.44
N ASP A 53 -2.27 8.53 2.27
CA ASP A 53 -2.03 8.48 3.72
C ASP A 53 -3.36 8.48 4.51
N GLY A 54 -3.29 8.01 5.75
CA GLY A 54 -4.43 7.84 6.64
C GLY A 54 -4.53 6.44 7.22
N VAL A 55 -5.70 6.14 7.79
CA VAL A 55 -6.03 4.84 8.37
C VAL A 55 -7.01 4.12 7.46
N PHE A 56 -6.60 2.94 7.00
CA PHE A 56 -7.34 2.07 6.09
C PHE A 56 -7.52 0.68 6.71
N ARG A 57 -8.07 -0.25 5.93
CA ARG A 57 -8.14 -1.68 6.30
C ARG A 57 -7.87 -2.55 5.09
N ILE A 58 -7.31 -3.74 5.29
CA ILE A 58 -7.25 -4.74 4.20
C ILE A 58 -8.67 -5.17 3.85
N LYS A 59 -9.09 -4.93 2.60
CA LYS A 59 -10.46 -5.17 2.14
C LYS A 59 -10.63 -6.57 1.54
N TYR A 60 -9.68 -6.97 0.70
CA TYR A 60 -9.65 -8.29 0.07
C TYR A 60 -8.28 -8.54 -0.55
N ARG A 61 -8.02 -9.79 -0.92
CA ARG A 61 -6.81 -10.23 -1.61
C ARG A 61 -7.14 -11.10 -2.81
N VAL A 62 -6.30 -11.04 -3.84
CA VAL A 62 -6.40 -11.84 -5.05
C VAL A 62 -5.01 -12.36 -5.43
N THR A 63 -4.93 -13.59 -5.91
CA THR A 63 -3.69 -14.20 -6.39
C THR A 63 -3.71 -14.41 -7.90
N ASN A 64 -2.53 -14.42 -8.54
CA ASN A 64 -2.35 -14.69 -9.98
C ASN A 64 -3.26 -13.83 -10.86
N THR A 65 -3.17 -12.52 -10.68
CA THR A 65 -4.01 -11.54 -11.37
C THR A 65 -3.17 -10.57 -12.21
N HIS A 66 -3.83 -9.77 -13.02
CA HIS A 66 -3.24 -8.77 -13.87
C HIS A 66 -3.67 -7.37 -13.42
N LEU A 67 -2.72 -6.50 -13.14
CA LEU A 67 -2.97 -5.10 -12.84
C LEU A 67 -2.88 -4.29 -14.14
N LYS A 68 -3.93 -3.53 -14.44
CA LYS A 68 -4.05 -2.77 -15.68
C LYS A 68 -4.27 -1.29 -15.42
N GLY A 69 -3.83 -0.46 -16.35
CA GLY A 69 -4.04 0.98 -16.31
C GLY A 69 -3.16 1.70 -17.32
N THR A 70 -3.06 3.01 -17.17
CA THR A 70 -2.29 3.86 -18.09
C THR A 70 -1.02 4.36 -17.40
N ASN A 71 0.12 4.22 -18.07
CA ASN A 71 1.41 4.78 -17.68
C ASN A 71 1.43 6.31 -17.84
N TYR A 72 2.45 6.95 -17.25
CA TYR A 72 2.65 8.40 -17.35
C TYR A 72 2.83 8.94 -18.78
N ASP A 73 3.30 8.12 -19.71
CA ASP A 73 3.46 8.46 -21.12
C ASP A 73 2.19 8.24 -21.95
N GLY A 74 1.09 7.82 -21.31
CA GLY A 74 -0.19 7.50 -21.96
C GLY A 74 -0.27 6.08 -22.54
N SER A 75 0.78 5.27 -22.43
CA SER A 75 0.72 3.86 -22.83
C SER A 75 -0.06 3.03 -21.82
N GLU A 76 -0.82 2.04 -22.29
CA GLU A 76 -1.49 1.08 -21.38
C GLU A 76 -0.49 0.05 -20.85
N TYR A 77 -0.63 -0.34 -19.59
CA TYR A 77 0.10 -1.44 -18.97
C TYR A 77 -0.84 -2.59 -18.59
N ASP A 78 -0.29 -3.79 -18.63
CA ASP A 78 -0.92 -5.03 -18.19
C ASP A 78 0.16 -5.88 -17.49
N SER A 79 0.19 -5.81 -16.16
CA SER A 79 1.27 -6.35 -15.34
C SER A 79 0.79 -7.57 -14.56
N PRO A 80 1.31 -8.79 -14.84
CA PRO A 80 1.01 -9.96 -14.05
C PRO A 80 1.62 -9.84 -12.64
N VAL A 81 0.84 -10.16 -11.62
CA VAL A 81 1.27 -10.20 -10.22
C VAL A 81 0.78 -11.48 -9.55
N ASN A 82 1.60 -12.04 -8.66
CA ASN A 82 1.25 -13.25 -7.93
C ASN A 82 0.30 -12.95 -6.78
N TYR A 83 0.45 -11.78 -6.14
CA TYR A 83 -0.33 -11.37 -4.97
C TYR A 83 -0.78 -9.92 -5.11
N PHE A 84 -2.05 -9.67 -4.81
CA PHE A 84 -2.58 -8.31 -4.69
C PHE A 84 -3.48 -8.20 -3.46
N ILE A 85 -3.05 -7.39 -2.49
CA ILE A 85 -3.71 -7.20 -1.19
C ILE A 85 -4.21 -5.76 -1.11
N VAL A 86 -5.51 -5.55 -1.28
CA VAL A 86 -6.12 -4.22 -1.42
C VAL A 86 -6.43 -3.62 -0.06
N PHE A 87 -6.00 -2.37 0.16
CA PHE A 87 -6.31 -1.66 1.41
C PHE A 87 -7.00 -0.30 1.22
N ALA A 88 -6.87 0.35 0.05
CA ALA A 88 -7.47 1.67 -0.18
C ALA A 88 -8.04 1.79 -1.60
N TYR A 89 -9.36 1.63 -1.77
CA TYR A 89 -10.02 1.65 -3.09
C TYR A 89 -9.42 0.61 -4.06
N ASN A 90 -8.62 1.07 -5.03
CA ASN A 90 -7.88 0.25 -6.01
C ASN A 90 -6.37 0.21 -5.73
N ILE A 91 -5.94 0.67 -4.55
CA ILE A 91 -4.55 0.66 -4.08
C ILE A 91 -4.34 -0.53 -3.16
N GLY A 92 -3.26 -1.26 -3.40
CA GLY A 92 -2.90 -2.42 -2.62
C GLY A 92 -1.40 -2.69 -2.62
N PHE A 93 -1.02 -3.67 -1.80
CA PHE A 93 0.31 -4.28 -1.84
C PHE A 93 0.35 -5.33 -2.95
N HIS A 94 1.41 -5.37 -3.74
CA HIS A 94 1.65 -6.46 -4.68
C HIS A 94 3.13 -6.67 -4.94
N ASP A 95 3.48 -7.86 -5.41
CA ASP A 95 4.82 -8.11 -5.93
C ASP A 95 5.07 -7.32 -7.22
N ALA A 96 6.30 -6.85 -7.40
CA ALA A 96 6.68 -6.04 -8.55
C ALA A 96 8.00 -6.55 -9.14
N PRO A 97 7.99 -7.63 -9.94
CA PRO A 97 9.21 -8.21 -10.53
C PRO A 97 9.96 -7.24 -11.46
N TRP A 98 9.30 -6.19 -11.94
CA TRP A 98 9.90 -5.12 -12.72
C TRP A 98 10.70 -4.11 -11.89
N GLN A 99 10.58 -4.12 -10.55
CA GLN A 99 11.41 -3.28 -9.70
C GLN A 99 12.76 -3.97 -9.43
N PRO A 100 13.88 -3.41 -9.90
CA PRO A 100 15.21 -3.99 -9.71
C PRO A 100 15.72 -3.89 -8.26
N TRP A 101 15.18 -2.97 -7.45
CA TRP A 101 15.43 -2.87 -6.01
C TRP A 101 14.29 -2.10 -5.33
N PHE A 102 14.24 -2.15 -4.00
CA PHE A 102 13.20 -1.55 -3.16
C PHE A 102 13.81 -0.63 -2.10
N GLY A 103 13.02 0.33 -1.61
CA GLY A 103 13.45 1.32 -0.63
C GLY A 103 14.09 2.57 -1.23
N GLY A 104 14.62 3.42 -0.35
CA GLY A 104 15.35 4.63 -0.73
C GLY A 104 14.48 5.70 -1.37
N ASP A 105 15.01 6.39 -2.37
CA ASP A 105 14.34 7.48 -3.08
C ASP A 105 13.61 7.04 -4.34
N ARG A 106 13.52 5.72 -4.59
CA ARG A 106 13.00 5.16 -5.83
C ARG A 106 11.58 5.60 -6.16
N TYR A 107 10.76 5.82 -5.14
CA TYR A 107 9.41 6.38 -5.27
C TYR A 107 9.37 7.80 -5.86
N THR A 108 10.50 8.48 -6.05
CA THR A 108 10.53 9.84 -6.61
C THR A 108 10.75 9.87 -8.13
N TYR A 109 11.27 8.79 -8.72
CA TYR A 109 11.58 8.72 -10.16
C TYR A 109 11.13 7.41 -10.83
N ALA A 110 10.93 6.34 -10.07
CA ALA A 110 10.46 5.04 -10.54
C ALA A 110 9.40 4.43 -9.59
N GLY A 111 8.61 5.30 -8.96
CA GLY A 111 7.48 4.91 -8.12
C GLY A 111 6.33 4.31 -8.91
N SER A 112 5.40 3.65 -8.22
CA SER A 112 4.19 3.08 -8.81
C SER A 112 3.14 4.16 -9.14
N HIS A 113 1.98 3.75 -9.66
CA HIS A 113 0.80 4.61 -9.82
C HIS A 113 -0.04 4.77 -8.53
N GLY A 114 0.55 4.48 -7.36
CA GLY A 114 -0.09 4.60 -6.05
C GLY A 114 -0.02 3.32 -5.22
N CYS A 115 0.03 2.15 -5.87
CA CYS A 115 0.19 0.85 -5.21
C CYS A 115 1.53 0.73 -4.45
N ILE A 116 1.60 -0.25 -3.57
CA ILE A 116 2.80 -0.50 -2.76
C ILE A 116 3.50 -1.72 -3.33
N ASN A 117 4.58 -1.47 -4.07
CA ASN A 117 5.37 -2.54 -4.66
C ASN A 117 6.24 -3.20 -3.59
N LEU A 118 6.20 -4.52 -3.55
CA LEU A 118 6.96 -5.37 -2.63
C LEU A 118 7.90 -6.33 -3.38
N PRO A 119 9.01 -6.75 -2.74
CA PRO A 119 9.69 -7.99 -3.12
C PRO A 119 8.71 -9.16 -3.11
N ASN A 120 8.91 -10.14 -3.99
CA ASN A 120 7.99 -11.26 -4.14
C ASN A 120 7.78 -12.03 -2.82
N ASP A 121 8.87 -12.34 -2.10
CA ASP A 121 8.81 -13.02 -0.80
C ASP A 121 8.03 -12.22 0.25
N SER A 122 8.16 -10.88 0.23
CA SER A 122 7.40 -10.01 1.13
C SER A 122 5.92 -10.00 0.79
N ALA A 123 5.56 -9.93 -0.49
CA ALA A 123 4.17 -10.01 -0.91
C ALA A 123 3.53 -11.36 -0.53
N ALA A 124 4.26 -12.45 -0.71
CA ALA A 124 3.85 -13.79 -0.29
C ALA A 124 3.65 -13.86 1.23
N TYR A 125 4.58 -13.29 2.01
CA TYR A 125 4.48 -13.24 3.47
C TYR A 125 3.22 -12.50 3.91
N ILE A 126 2.96 -11.31 3.37
CA ILE A 126 1.78 -10.51 3.72
C ILE A 126 0.51 -11.25 3.35
N ASN A 127 0.45 -11.83 2.15
CA ASN A 127 -0.71 -12.59 1.70
C ASN A 127 -1.03 -13.80 2.60
N ALA A 128 0.00 -14.46 3.15
CA ALA A 128 -0.18 -15.65 3.98
C ALA A 128 -0.45 -15.34 5.46
N ASN A 129 0.16 -14.28 6.01
CA ASN A 129 0.22 -14.07 7.47
C ASN A 129 -0.62 -12.90 7.97
N VAL A 130 -0.94 -11.95 7.11
CA VAL A 130 -1.70 -10.75 7.50
C VAL A 130 -3.18 -10.99 7.24
N PRO A 131 -4.07 -10.95 8.26
CA PRO A 131 -5.50 -11.18 8.06
C PRO A 131 -6.19 -10.03 7.30
N ASP A 132 -7.35 -10.32 6.70
CA ASP A 132 -8.24 -9.26 6.19
C ASP A 132 -8.83 -8.46 7.36
N ASP A 133 -9.43 -7.30 7.07
CA ASP A 133 -10.06 -6.38 8.04
C ASP A 133 -9.15 -5.79 9.12
N ILE A 134 -7.85 -6.12 9.17
CA ILE A 134 -6.91 -5.42 10.04
C ILE A 134 -6.61 -4.02 9.51
N ALA A 135 -6.26 -3.12 10.44
CA ALA A 135 -5.92 -1.74 10.11
C ALA A 135 -4.62 -1.65 9.30
N VAL A 136 -4.58 -0.68 8.38
CA VAL A 136 -3.38 -0.26 7.65
C VAL A 136 -3.18 1.24 7.93
N VAL A 137 -2.11 1.57 8.65
CA VAL A 137 -1.74 2.93 9.01
C VAL A 137 -0.66 3.40 8.06
N ALA A 138 -0.99 4.34 7.17
CA ALA A 138 -0.09 4.81 6.13
C ALA A 138 0.20 6.30 6.32
N TYR A 139 1.47 6.70 6.27
CA TYR A 139 1.83 8.08 6.55
C TYR A 139 3.12 8.55 5.86
N TYR A 140 3.18 9.86 5.65
CA TYR A 140 4.41 10.60 5.37
C TYR A 140 4.84 11.32 6.65
N ARG A 141 6.14 11.27 6.98
CA ARG A 141 6.68 11.97 8.15
C ARG A 141 6.80 13.48 7.94
N ASN A 142 6.87 13.90 6.68
CA ASN A 142 6.92 15.29 6.27
C ASN A 142 5.66 15.64 5.48
N PRO A 143 5.18 16.89 5.53
CA PRO A 143 4.05 17.32 4.71
C PRO A 143 4.33 17.06 3.22
N VAL A 144 3.37 16.43 2.54
CA VAL A 144 3.41 16.18 1.10
C VAL A 144 2.13 16.68 0.46
N ASN A 145 2.24 17.25 -0.74
CA ASN A 145 1.08 17.62 -1.54
C ASN A 145 0.67 16.41 -2.39
N LEU A 146 -0.35 15.68 -1.95
CA LEU A 146 -0.95 14.62 -2.73
C LEU A 146 -1.93 15.25 -3.73
N THR A 147 -1.54 15.34 -5.00
CA THR A 147 -2.49 15.67 -6.07
C THR A 147 -3.27 14.40 -6.39
N GLY A 148 -4.58 14.39 -6.17
CA GLY A 148 -5.44 13.20 -6.20
C GLY A 148 -5.56 12.43 -7.53
N THR A 149 -4.68 12.68 -8.50
CA THR A 149 -4.58 11.98 -9.78
C THR A 149 -4.08 10.53 -9.65
N ALA A 150 -3.35 10.19 -8.58
CA ALA A 150 -2.98 8.80 -8.24
C ALA A 150 -4.22 7.90 -8.06
N ASN A 151 -5.25 8.46 -7.42
CA ASN A 151 -6.49 7.74 -7.06
C ASN A 151 -7.45 7.60 -8.25
N ALA A 152 -7.27 8.41 -9.31
CA ALA A 152 -8.12 8.38 -10.50
C ALA A 152 -7.60 7.41 -11.59
N ASN A 153 -6.32 7.04 -11.55
CA ASN A 153 -5.65 6.29 -12.63
C ASN A 153 -5.25 4.85 -12.26
N SER A 154 -5.41 4.44 -10.99
CA SER A 154 -5.26 3.04 -10.58
C SER A 154 -6.56 2.27 -10.85
N ASN A 155 -6.68 1.71 -12.06
CA ASN A 155 -7.76 0.81 -12.44
C ASN A 155 -7.40 -0.63 -12.08
N ALA A 156 -7.16 -0.91 -10.80
CA ALA A 156 -7.08 -2.30 -10.32
C ALA A 156 -8.49 -2.89 -10.22
N TYR A 157 -9.18 -3.02 -11.36
CA TYR A 157 -10.38 -3.84 -11.46
C TYR A 157 -9.95 -5.30 -11.57
N SER A 158 -10.18 -6.09 -10.52
CA SER A 158 -10.23 -7.54 -10.69
C SER A 158 -11.55 -7.88 -11.37
N TYR A 159 -11.49 -8.35 -12.61
CA TYR A 159 -12.63 -9.04 -13.21
C TYR A 159 -12.89 -10.32 -12.39
N HIS A 160 -14.12 -10.47 -11.91
CA HIS A 160 -14.72 -11.79 -11.77
C HIS A 160 -15.34 -12.16 -13.12
#